data_AF-A0A6N8CL57-F1
#
_entry.id   AF-A0A6N8CL57-F1
#
_cell.length_a   1.000
_cell.length_b   1.000
_cell.length_c   1.000
_cell.angle_alpha   90.00
_cell.angle_beta   90.00
_cell.angle_gamma   90.00
#
_symmetry.space_group_name_H-M   'P 1'
#
loop_
_entity.id
_entity.type
_entity.pdbx_description
1 polymer ?
#
loop_
_entity_poly.entity_id
_entity_poly.type
_entity_poly.pdbx_seq_one_letter_code
_entity_poly.pdbx_strand_id
1 'polypeptide(L)' 'MANTDKFSVDFFTEALTLHIEKNKDVMTPTQAANSYFHSVVSAIIHDNLNKNFELVRRVRNLDEAYKIVKEKMTKENA' A
#
# COMPACT_ATOMS: atom_id res chain seq x y z
N MET A 1 -7.74 -13.36 14.71
CA MET A 1 -7.40 -12.32 13.72
C MET A 1 -6.10 -11.73 14.17
N ALA A 2 -5.01 -11.95 13.43
CA ALA A 2 -3.69 -11.46 13.83
C ALA A 2 -3.77 -9.93 13.99
N ASN A 3 -3.26 -9.43 15.11
CA ASN A 3 -3.22 -8.01 15.41
C ASN A 3 -2.12 -7.39 14.54
N THR A 4 -2.39 -7.25 13.23
CA THR A 4 -1.43 -6.69 12.28
C THR A 4 -1.18 -5.24 12.70
N ASP A 5 0.07 -4.92 13.05
CA ASP A 5 0.45 -3.56 13.42
C ASP A 5 0.00 -2.60 12.32
N LYS A 6 -0.83 -1.63 12.69
CA LYS A 6 -1.42 -0.70 11.72
C LYS A 6 -0.29 0.06 11.05
N PHE A 7 -0.35 0.17 9.72
CA PHE A 7 0.69 0.81 8.90
C PHE A 7 2.06 0.09 8.90
N SER A 8 2.10 -1.21 9.26
CA SER A 8 3.25 -2.08 8.95
C SER A 8 3.32 -2.40 7.46
N VAL A 9 4.48 -2.90 7.02
CA VAL A 9 4.68 -3.39 5.64
C VAL A 9 3.69 -4.52 5.33
N ASP A 10 3.48 -5.46 6.24
CA ASP A 10 2.54 -6.56 6.07
C ASP A 10 1.10 -6.08 5.93
N PHE A 11 0.68 -5.14 6.80
CA PHE A 11 -0.64 -4.52 6.71
C PHE A 11 -0.87 -3.85 5.35
N PHE A 12 0.10 -3.05 4.89
CA PHE A 12 -0.02 -2.39 3.59
C PHE A 12 0.03 -3.37 2.42
N THR A 13 0.82 -4.45 2.53
CA THR A 13 0.91 -5.48 1.50
C THR A 13 -0.43 -6.21 1.33
N GLU A 14 -1.06 -6.60 2.44
CA GLU A 14 -2.38 -7.24 2.43
C GLU A 14 -3.45 -6.30 1.89
N ALA A 15 -3.50 -5.06 2.38
CA ALA A 15 -4.48 -4.08 1.95
C ALA A 15 -4.33 -3.69 0.47
N LEU A 16 -3.09 -3.52 -0.01
CA LEU A 16 -2.79 -3.24 -1.41
C LEU A 16 -3.19 -4.41 -2.31
N THR A 17 -2.88 -5.65 -1.92
CA THR A 17 -3.27 -6.85 -2.66
C THR A 17 -4.80 -6.97 -2.76
N LEU A 18 -5.50 -6.76 -1.65
CA LEU A 18 -6.97 -6.76 -1.63
C LEU A 18 -7.56 -5.64 -2.50
N HIS A 19 -6.96 -4.45 -2.50
CA HIS A 19 -7.40 -3.35 -3.35
C HIS A 19 -7.26 -3.69 -4.83
N ILE A 20 -6.13 -4.29 -5.23
CA ILE A 20 -5.92 -4.76 -6.61
C ILE A 20 -6.98 -5.80 -6.99
N GLU A 21 -7.22 -6.80 -6.15
CA GLU A 21 -8.18 -7.86 -6.43
C GLU A 21 -9.61 -7.34 -6.58
N LYS A 22 -10.02 -6.38 -5.73
CA LYS A 22 -11.34 -5.75 -5.80
C LYS A 22 -11.56 -4.87 -7.02
N ASN A 23 -10.48 -4.36 -7.62
CA ASN A 23 -10.55 -3.43 -8.75
C ASN A 23 -10.10 -4.06 -10.07
N LYS A 24 -9.85 -5.38 -10.10
CA LYS A 24 -9.37 -6.09 -11.29
C LYS A 24 -10.28 -5.98 -12.52
N ASP A 25 -11.58 -5.75 -12.30
CA ASP A 25 -12.58 -5.63 -13.36
C ASP A 25 -12.59 -4.24 -14.01
N VAL A 26 -11.99 -3.24 -13.37
CA VAL A 26 -12.04 -1.82 -13.80
C VAL A 26 -10.66 -1.20 -14.02
N MET A 27 -9.60 -1.78 -13.44
CA MET A 27 -8.23 -1.28 -13.49
C MET A 27 -7.25 -2.42 -13.69
N THR A 28 -6.18 -2.15 -14.44
CA THR A 28 -5.02 -3.06 -14.43
C THR A 28 -4.41 -3.10 -13.02
N PRO A 29 -3.77 -4.21 -12.62
CA PRO A 29 -3.14 -4.32 -11.30
C PRO A 29 -2.19 -3.16 -10.97
N THR A 30 -1.43 -2.67 -11.94
CA THR A 30 -0.53 -1.52 -11.77
C THR A 30 -1.29 -0.21 -11.52
N GLN A 31 -2.39 0.01 -12.24
CA GLN A 31 -3.23 1.20 -12.03
C GLN A 31 -3.90 1.18 -10.65
N ALA A 32 -4.44 0.03 -10.25
CA ALA A 32 -5.02 -0.13 -8.91
C ALA A 32 -3.97 0.09 -7.82
N ALA A 33 -2.76 -0.47 -7.99
CA ALA A 33 -1.67 -0.29 -7.04
C ALA A 33 -1.24 1.18 -6.89
N ASN A 34 -1.12 1.90 -8.01
CA ASN A 34 -0.78 3.32 -8.02
C ASN A 34 -1.88 4.18 -7.38
N SER A 35 -3.14 3.87 -7.67
CA SER A 35 -4.30 4.57 -7.08
C SER A 35 -4.31 4.45 -5.56
N TYR A 36 -4.13 3.22 -5.05
CA TYR A 36 -4.01 2.97 -3.62
C TYR A 36 -2.85 3.74 -2.99
N PHE A 37 -1.66 3.65 -3.59
CA PHE A 37 -0.48 4.34 -3.09
C PHE A 37 -0.71 5.85 -2.97
N HIS A 38 -1.23 6.50 -4.00
CA HIS A 38 -1.52 7.93 -3.98
C HIS A 38 -2.55 8.31 -2.91
N SER A 39 -3.64 7.54 -2.80
CA SER A 39 -4.68 7.79 -1.80
C SER A 39 -4.15 7.69 -0.38
N VAL A 40 -3.39 6.64 -0.07
CA VAL A 40 -2.87 6.40 1.28
C VAL A 40 -1.76 7.37 1.64
N VAL A 41 -0.85 7.72 0.71
CA VAL A 41 0.16 8.77 0.96
C VAL A 41 -0.52 10.11 1.25
N SER A 42 -1.53 10.50 0.48
CA SER A 42 -2.26 11.74 0.72
C SER A 42 -2.95 11.74 2.09
N ALA A 43 -3.56 10.62 2.48
CA ALA A 43 -4.16 10.47 3.80
C ALA A 43 -3.14 10.54 4.94
N ILE A 44 -1.95 9.93 4.78
CA ILE A 44 -0.87 10.01 5.76
C ILE A 44 -0.38 11.46 5.89
N ILE A 45 -0.12 12.16 4.78
CA ILE A 45 0.41 13.54 4.82
C ILE A 45 -0.60 14.51 5.44
N HIS A 46 -1.90 14.36 5.15
CA HIS A 46 -2.94 15.21 5.72
C HIS A 46 -3.28 14.88 7.18
N ASP A 47 -2.71 13.80 7.73
CA ASP A 47 -2.87 13.44 9.14
C ASP A 47 -2.01 14.35 10.03
N ASN A 48 -2.56 15.53 10.33
CA ASN A 48 -1.93 16.57 11.14
C ASN A 48 -1.74 16.18 12.62
N LEU A 49 -2.22 15.00 13.05
CA LEU A 49 -2.17 14.55 14.44
C LEU A 49 -0.88 13.79 14.76
N ASN A 50 -0.12 13.34 13.75
CA ASN A 50 1.05 12.48 13.93
C ASN A 50 2.38 13.24 13.82
N LYS A 51 3.37 12.86 14.65
CA LYS A 51 4.72 13.42 14.61
C LYS A 51 5.38 13.13 13.25
N ASN A 52 6.17 14.07 12.73
CA ASN A 52 6.88 13.96 11.45
C ASN A 52 7.63 12.62 11.26
N PHE A 53 8.25 12.10 12.32
CA PHE A 53 8.95 10.80 12.28
C PHE A 53 8.01 9.63 11.94
N GLU A 54 6.82 9.63 12.53
CA GLU A 54 5.82 8.57 12.33
C GLU A 54 5.23 8.64 10.92
N LEU A 55 5.00 9.84 10.39
CA LEU A 55 4.60 10.04 9.00
C LEU A 55 5.62 9.43 8.03
N VAL A 56 6.91 9.74 8.23
CA VAL A 56 8.00 9.19 7.41
C VAL A 56 8.06 7.67 7.52
N ARG A 57 7.92 7.11 8.73
CA ARG A 57 7.90 5.65 8.94
C ARG A 57 6.77 4.97 8.15
N ARG A 58 5.55 5.52 8.22
CA ARG A 58 4.38 4.96 7.51
C ARG A 58 4.52 5.04 6.00
N VAL A 59 5.02 6.17 5.47
CA VAL A 59 5.28 6.30 4.02
C VAL A 59 6.35 5.32 3.56
N ARG A 60 7.43 5.12 4.34
CA ARG A 60 8.46 4.12 4.02
C ARG A 60 7.90 2.70 4.00
N ASN A 61 7.09 2.33 4.99
CA ASN A 61 6.47 1.01 5.03
C ASN A 61 5.52 0.79 3.84
N LEU A 62 4.79 1.83 3.41
CA LEU A 62 3.93 1.77 2.24
C LEU A 62 4.74 1.61 0.94
N ASP A 63 5.86 2.33 0.80
CA ASP A 63 6.76 2.21 -0.36
C ASP A 63 7.36 0.79 -0.46
N GLU A 64 7.77 0.21 0.67
CA GLU A 64 8.27 -1.17 0.71
C GLU A 64 7.19 -2.18 0.32
N ALA A 65 5.99 -2.06 0.88
CA ALA A 65 4.85 -2.91 0.51
C ALA A 65 4.51 -2.81 -0.99
N TYR A 66 4.54 -1.60 -1.54
CA TYR A 66 4.31 -1.39 -2.97
C TYR A 66 5.35 -2.11 -3.84
N LYS A 67 6.64 -2.05 -3.48
CA LYS A 67 7.72 -2.76 -4.18
C LYS A 67 7.51 -4.27 -4.14
N ILE A 68 7.19 -4.82 -2.97
CA ILE A 68 6.91 -6.25 -2.79
C ILE A 68 5.76 -6.70 -3.70
N VAL A 69 4.64 -5.97 -3.71
CA VAL A 69 3.48 -6.31 -4.55
C VAL A 69 3.79 -6.17 -6.04
N LYS A 70 4.51 -5.11 -6.43
CA LYS A 70 4.92 -4.91 -7.82
C LYS A 70 5.84 -6.03 -8.33
N GLU A 71 6.77 -6.49 -7.49
CA GLU A 71 7.63 -7.63 -7.82
C GLU A 71 6.83 -8.93 -7.98
N LYS A 72 5.85 -9.19 -7.10
CA LYS A 72 4.95 -10.34 -7.22
C LYS A 72 4.17 -10.30 -8.54
N MET A 73 3.56 -9.16 -8.85
CA MET A 73 2.84 -8.95 -10.11
C MET A 73 3.75 -9.14 -11.34
N THR A 74 5.01 -8.72 -11.26
CA THR A 74 5.95 -8.88 -12.38
C THR A 74 6.31 -10.35 -12.59
N LYS A 75 6.46 -11.12 -11.50
CA LYS A 75 6.75 -12.56 -11.55
C LYS A 75 5.56 -13.40 -12.00
N GLU A 76 4.33 -12.98 -11.72
CA GLU A 76 3.11 -13.67 -12.16
C GLU A 76 2.80 -13.49 -13.65
N ASN A 77 3.35 -12.44 -14.27
CA ASN A 77 3.18 -12.13 -15.70
C ASN A 77 4.39 -12.53 -16.57
N ALA A 78 5.41 -13.15 -15.98
CA ALA A 78 6.62 -13.63 -16.65
C ALA A 78 6.55 -15.14 -16.90
#